data_AF-A0A4Q3JEL0-F1
#
_entry.id   AF-A0A4Q3JEL0-F1
#
_cell.length_a   1.000
_cell.length_b   1.000
_cell.length_c   1.000
_cell.angle_alpha   90.00
_cell.angle_beta   90.00
_cell.angle_gamma   90.00
#
_symmetry.space_group_name_H-M   'P 1'
#
loop_
_entity.id
_entity.type
_entity.pdbx_description
1 polymer ?
#
loop_
_entity_poly.entity_id
_entity_poly.type
_entity_poly.pdbx_seq_one_letter_code
_entity_poly.pdbx_strand_id
1 'polypeptide(L)'
;FVQWAFEDVGIDLDWRGTGIDEKGFDRASGKCLVEVDPRYFRPTEVDLLLGDPSKARQKLGWRHETSVRDLAREMVQADLEVMRTETVAKDA
;
A
#
# COMPACT_ATOMS: atom_id res chain seq x y z
N PHE A 1 -0.44 4.35 1.47
CA PHE A 1 -0.35 3.24 0.49
C PHE A 1 -1.58 2.34 0.54
N VAL A 2 -1.85 1.63 1.63
CA VAL A 2 -2.96 0.64 1.73
C VAL A 2 -4.30 1.22 1.28
N GLN A 3 -4.69 2.40 1.79
CA GLN A 3 -5.93 3.05 1.37
C GLN A 3 -5.99 3.30 -0.16
N TRP A 4 -4.94 3.85 -0.77
CA TRP A 4 -4.89 4.09 -2.22
C TRP A 4 -4.99 2.80 -3.04
N ALA A 5 -4.42 1.70 -2.54
CA ALA A 5 -4.49 0.42 -3.24
C ALA A 5 -5.93 -0.12 -3.31
N PHE A 6 -6.70 0.01 -2.23
CA PHE A 6 -8.11 -0.37 -2.20
C PHE A 6 -9.00 0.60 -3.00
N GLU A 7 -8.70 1.91 -2.97
CA GLU A 7 -9.41 2.89 -3.80
C GLU A 7 -9.28 2.57 -5.31
N ASP A 8 -8.13 2.08 -5.76
CA ASP A 8 -7.90 1.71 -7.16
C ASP A 8 -8.69 0.48 -7.63
N VAL A 9 -9.26 -0.29 -6.70
CA VAL A 9 -10.20 -1.39 -6.98
C VAL A 9 -11.62 -1.07 -6.54
N GLY A 10 -11.92 0.20 -6.23
CA GLY A 10 -13.26 0.67 -5.89
C GLY A 10 -13.74 0.29 -4.48
N ILE A 11 -12.81 0.00 -3.57
CA ILE A 11 -13.12 -0.34 -2.17
C ILE A 11 -12.78 0.86 -1.29
N ASP A 12 -13.79 1.37 -0.57
CA ASP A 12 -13.61 2.42 0.44
C ASP A 12 -13.37 1.78 1.81
N LEU A 13 -12.18 2.00 2.38
CA LEU A 13 -11.81 1.46 3.68
C LEU A 13 -12.27 2.36 4.82
N ASP A 14 -12.96 1.76 5.77
CA ASP A 14 -13.33 2.32 7.07
C ASP A 14 -12.38 1.78 8.15
N TRP A 15 -11.48 2.63 8.63
CA TRP A 15 -10.51 2.28 9.68
C TRP A 15 -11.15 2.39 11.07
N ARG A 16 -10.98 1.35 11.89
CA ARG A 16 -11.53 1.28 13.25
C ARG A 16 -10.49 0.69 14.20
N GLY A 17 -10.49 1.13 15.44
CA GLY A 17 -9.49 0.72 16.44
C GLY A 17 -8.21 1.56 16.34
N THR A 18 -7.18 1.15 17.08
CA THR A 18 -5.89 1.84 17.12
C THR A 18 -4.77 0.85 17.42
N GLY A 19 -3.57 1.09 16.88
CA GLY A 19 -2.40 0.25 17.14
C GLY A 19 -2.62 -1.18 16.65
N ILE A 20 -2.36 -2.17 17.50
CA ILE A 20 -2.52 -3.59 17.15
C ILE A 20 -3.98 -4.01 16.91
N ASP A 21 -4.93 -3.26 17.47
CA ASP A 21 -6.35 -3.53 17.31
C ASP A 21 -6.96 -2.75 16.12
N GLU A 22 -6.14 -2.01 15.37
CA GLU A 22 -6.59 -1.30 14.17
C GLU A 22 -6.92 -2.27 13.03
N LYS A 23 -8.08 -2.06 12.42
CA LYS A 23 -8.58 -2.88 11.30
C LYS A 23 -9.22 -2.00 10.23
N GLY A 24 -9.05 -2.40 8.98
CA GLY A 24 -9.68 -1.80 7.81
C GLY A 24 -10.85 -2.64 7.32
N PHE A 25 -12.03 -2.05 7.27
CA PHE A 25 -13.26 -2.69 6.79
C PHE A 25 -13.71 -2.08 5.47
N ASP A 26 -14.20 -2.89 4.54
CA ASP A 26 -14.95 -2.36 3.39
C ASP A 26 -16.23 -1.68 3.90
N ARG A 27 -16.39 -0.38 3.63
CA ARG A 27 -17.58 0.38 4.03
C ARG A 27 -18.85 -0.18 3.41
N ALA A 28 -18.79 -0.72 2.19
CA ALA A 28 -19.95 -1.23 1.48
C ALA A 28 -20.42 -2.59 2.03
N SER A 29 -19.49 -3.54 2.21
CA SER A 29 -19.84 -4.90 2.61
C SER A 29 -19.71 -5.17 4.12
N GLY A 30 -19.03 -4.29 4.86
CA GLY A 30 -18.65 -4.50 6.26
C GLY A 30 -17.58 -5.57 6.49
N LYS A 31 -16.99 -6.14 5.42
CA LYS A 31 -15.99 -7.19 5.53
C LYS A 31 -14.67 -6.61 6.01
N CYS A 32 -14.01 -7.29 6.96
CA CYS A 32 -12.65 -6.95 7.34
C CYS A 32 -11.68 -7.37 6.23
N LEU A 33 -10.91 -6.42 5.70
CA LEU A 33 -9.96 -6.62 4.60
C LEU A 33 -8.50 -6.41 5.04
N VAL A 34 -8.28 -5.68 6.12
CA VAL A 34 -6.94 -5.39 6.65
C VAL A 34 -6.95 -5.54 8.17
N GLU A 35 -5.95 -6.23 8.70
CA GLU A 35 -5.71 -6.38 10.14
C GLU A 35 -4.22 -6.19 10.44
N VAL A 36 -3.91 -5.70 11.63
CA VAL A 36 -2.53 -5.59 12.12
C VAL A 36 -2.12 -6.89 12.81
N ASP A 37 -0.99 -7.46 12.39
CA ASP A 37 -0.42 -8.64 13.02
C ASP A 37 0.94 -8.31 13.67
N PRO A 38 1.08 -8.47 15.01
CA PRO A 38 2.32 -8.20 15.74
C PRO A 38 3.55 -8.92 15.20
N ARG A 39 3.38 -10.04 14.48
CA ARG A 39 4.49 -10.81 13.90
C ARG A 39 5.28 -10.04 12.84
N TYR A 40 4.69 -9.01 12.22
CA TYR A 40 5.37 -8.18 11.21
C TYR A 40 6.16 -6.99 11.80
N PHE A 41 6.06 -6.74 13.11
CA PHE A 41 6.82 -5.67 13.76
C PHE A 41 8.27 -6.10 13.93
N ARG A 42 9.21 -5.19 13.64
CA ARG A 42 10.63 -5.45 13.85
C ARG A 42 11.06 -5.00 15.25
N PRO A 43 12.06 -5.67 15.87
CA PRO A 43 12.63 -5.22 17.14
C PRO A 43 13.23 -3.82 17.10
N THR A 44 13.54 -3.30 15.91
CA THR A 44 14.03 -1.95 15.68
C THR A 44 13.35 -1.42 14.43
N GLU A 45 12.51 -0.42 14.62
CA GLU A 45 11.81 0.26 13.53
C GLU A 45 12.57 1.51 13.08
N VAL A 46 12.28 1.93 11.84
CA VAL A 46 12.73 3.21 11.31
C VAL A 46 11.50 4.05 11.02
N ASP A 47 11.23 5.03 11.88
CA ASP A 47 9.99 5.81 11.82
C ASP A 47 9.85 6.61 10.52
N LEU A 48 10.97 7.14 10.01
CA LEU A 48 10.95 8.05 8.89
C LEU A 48 12.21 7.96 8.02
N LEU A 49 12.00 7.77 6.72
CA LEU A 49 13.03 7.87 5.69
C LEU A 49 12.62 8.93 4.67
N LEU A 50 13.21 10.12 4.79
CA LEU A 50 12.98 11.25 3.88
C LEU A 50 14.28 11.65 3.19
N GLY A 51 14.39 11.33 1.90
CA GLY A 51 15.51 11.75 1.07
C GLY A 51 15.34 13.18 0.56
N ASP A 52 16.43 13.96 0.51
CA ASP A 52 16.51 15.22 -0.23
C ASP A 52 17.34 15.05 -1.52
N PRO A 53 16.70 14.96 -2.70
CA PRO A 53 17.41 14.83 -3.97
C PRO A 53 17.89 16.18 -4.55
N SER A 54 18.00 17.26 -3.76
CA SER A 54 18.44 18.58 -4.23
C SER A 54 19.77 18.54 -4.98
N LYS A 55 20.74 17.75 -4.51
CA LYS A 55 22.03 17.58 -5.19
C LYS A 55 21.89 16.96 -6.58
N ALA A 56 21.04 15.94 -6.73
CA ALA A 56 20.79 15.30 -8.02
C ALA A 56 20.08 16.24 -8.99
N ARG A 57 19.07 16.99 -8.50
CA ARG A 57 18.39 18.03 -9.28
C ARG A 57 19.37 19.09 -9.81
N GLN A 58 20.24 19.60 -8.95
CA GLN A 58 21.16 20.68 -9.31
C GLN A 58 22.28 20.22 -10.24
N LYS A 59 22.87 19.04 -9.99
CA LYS A 59 24.06 18.59 -10.73
C LYS A 59 23.73 17.78 -11.97
N LEU A 60 22.60 17.08 -11.96
CA LEU A 60 22.24 16.13 -13.01
C LEU A 60 20.97 16.55 -13.77
N GLY A 61 20.26 17.59 -13.31
CA GLY A 61 18.94 17.92 -13.83
C GLY A 61 17.86 16.87 -13.51
N TRP A 62 18.20 15.82 -12.76
CA TRP A 62 17.34 14.68 -12.51
C TRP A 62 16.15 15.03 -11.63
N ARG A 63 14.96 14.54 -12.00
CA ARG A 63 13.72 14.61 -11.21
C ARG A 63 12.98 13.28 -11.32
N HIS A 64 12.24 12.89 -10.29
CA HIS A 64 11.33 11.77 -10.41
C HIS A 64 10.19 12.16 -11.36
N GLU A 65 9.76 11.22 -12.20
CA GLU A 65 8.64 11.42 -13.13
C GLU A 65 7.36 10.78 -12.57
N THR A 66 7.49 9.64 -11.90
CA THR A 66 6.39 8.93 -11.25
C THR A 66 6.11 9.50 -9.86
N SER A 67 4.85 9.82 -9.57
CA SER A 67 4.43 10.18 -8.21
C SER A 67 4.18 8.92 -7.36
N VAL A 68 4.15 9.06 -6.02
CA VAL A 68 3.85 7.93 -5.14
C VAL A 68 2.44 7.37 -5.39
N ARG A 69 1.47 8.24 -5.76
CA ARG A 69 0.10 7.82 -6.06
C ARG A 69 0.02 7.05 -7.38
N ASP A 70 0.76 7.48 -8.39
CA ASP A 70 0.83 6.79 -9.69
C ASP A 70 1.53 5.45 -9.56
N LEU A 71 2.63 5.40 -8.81
CA LEU A 71 3.33 4.15 -8.51
C LEU A 71 2.40 3.14 -7.83
N ALA A 72 1.63 3.57 -6.83
CA ALA A 72 0.67 2.69 -6.16
C ALA A 72 -0.39 2.16 -7.13
N ARG A 73 -0.89 3.02 -8.03
CA ARG A 73 -1.85 2.62 -9.08
C ARG A 73 -1.24 1.60 -10.03
N GLU A 74 -0.05 1.87 -10.54
CA GLU A 74 0.67 1.02 -11.48
C GLU A 74 0.87 -0.39 -10.91
N MET A 75 1.33 -0.48 -9.66
CA MET A 75 1.52 -1.76 -8.96
C MET A 75 0.20 -2.55 -8.85
N VAL A 76 -0.89 -1.91 -8.43
CA VAL A 76 -2.19 -2.59 -8.29
C VAL A 76 -2.73 -3.07 -9.63
N GLN A 77 -2.63 -2.26 -10.69
CA GLN A 77 -3.10 -2.67 -12.01
C GLN A 77 -2.29 -3.85 -12.55
N ALA A 78 -0.97 -3.84 -12.37
CA ALA A 78 -0.11 -4.96 -12.76
C ALA A 78 -0.49 -6.25 -12.00
N ASP A 79 -0.71 -6.16 -10.68
CA ASP A 79 -1.15 -7.33 -9.90
C ASP A 79 -2.52 -7.85 -10.36
N LEU A 80 -3.48 -6.97 -10.68
CA LEU A 80 -4.77 -7.39 -11.23
C LEU A 80 -4.62 -8.10 -12.57
N GLU A 81 -3.74 -7.63 -13.46
CA GLU A 81 -3.47 -8.30 -14.73
C GLU A 81 -2.93 -9.71 -14.52
N VAL A 82 -1.96 -9.88 -13.61
CA VAL A 82 -1.41 -11.19 -13.24
C VAL A 82 -2.51 -12.09 -12.65
N MET A 83 -3.28 -11.58 -11.69
CA MET A 83 -4.29 -12.35 -10.96
C MET A 83 -5.51 -12.73 -11.80
N ARG A 84 -5.69 -12.18 -13.00
CA ARG A 84 -6.75 -12.60 -13.93
C ARG A 84 -6.53 -13.99 -14.53
N THR A 85 -5.27 -14.41 -14.64
CA THR A 85 -4.90 -15.70 -15.25
C THR A 85 -4.29 -16.67 -14.26
N GLU A 86 -3.75 -16.17 -13.15
CA GLU A 86 -3.19 -17.01 -12.11
C GLU A 86 -4.26 -17.74 -11.30
N THR A 87 -4.00 -19.01 -10.99
CA THR A 87 -4.87 -19.77 -10.09
C THR A 87 -4.45 -19.45 -8.66
N VAL A 88 -5.28 -18.73 -7.91
CA VAL A 88 -5.02 -18.53 -6.48
C VAL A 88 -5.11 -19.89 -5.79
N ALA A 89 -3.98 -20.42 -5.34
CA ALA A 89 -3.95 -21.62 -4.51
C ALA A 89 -4.81 -21.36 -3.28
N LYS A 90 -5.91 -22.10 -3.14
CA LYS A 90 -6.90 -21.85 -2.08
C LYS A 90 -6.54 -22.45 -0.72
N ASP A 91 -5.39 -23.12 -0.59
CA ASP A 91 -4.99 -23.77 0.65
C ASP A 91 -3.48 -23.60 0.88
N ALA A 92 -3.12 -22.86 1.95
CA ALA A 92 -1.82 -22.87 2.61
C ALA A 92 -2.03 -22.57 4.10
#